data_AF-W5Q808-F1
#
_entry.id   AF-W5Q808-F1
#
_cell.length_a   1.000
_cell.length_b   1.000
_cell.length_c   1.000
_cell.angle_alpha   90.00
_cell.angle_beta   90.00
_cell.angle_gamma   90.00
#
_symmetry.space_group_name_H-M   'P 1'
#
loop_
_entity.id
_entity.type
_entity.pdbx_description
1 polymer ?
#
loop_
_entity_poly.entity_id
_entity_poly.type
_entity_poly.pdbx_seq_one_letter_code
_entity_poly.pdbx_strand_id
1 'polypeptide(L)' 'ASCKDWDKELTSPLQRSLCESERARVRAARKHGLVWAPRQSPPEDWHLPLPEDKD' A
#
# COMPACT_ATOMS: atom_id res chain seq x y z
N ALA A 1 3.35 -17.75 19.33
CA ALA A 1 2.88 -17.21 20.62
C ALA A 1 3.21 -15.73 20.79
N SER A 2 4.40 -15.27 20.39
CA SER A 2 4.90 -13.89 20.59
C SER A 2 3.94 -12.72 20.25
N CYS A 3 3.27 -12.73 19.08
CA CYS A 3 2.40 -11.60 18.70
C CYS A 3 1.19 -11.39 19.63
N LYS A 4 0.63 -12.46 20.20
CA LYS A 4 -0.57 -12.34 21.06
C LYS A 4 -0.24 -11.76 22.43
N ASP A 5 0.98 -11.93 22.90
CA ASP A 5 1.42 -11.37 24.17
C ASP A 5 1.81 -9.89 24.00
N TRP A 6 2.39 -9.51 22.86
CA TRP A 6 2.59 -8.11 22.47
C TRP A 6 1.26 -7.34 22.37
N ASP A 7 0.22 -7.94 21.78
CA ASP A 7 -1.11 -7.33 21.72
C ASP A 7 -1.74 -7.10 23.11
N LYS A 8 -1.41 -7.93 24.10
CA LYS A 8 -1.89 -7.75 25.48
C LYS A 8 -1.13 -6.66 26.23
N GLU A 9 0.15 -6.46 25.94
CA GLU A 9 0.96 -5.38 26.52
C GLU A 9 0.71 -4.01 25.86
N LEU A 10 0.26 -4.00 24.60
CA LEU A 10 -0.25 -2.83 23.89
C LEU A 10 -1.55 -2.33 24.54
N THR A 11 -1.39 -1.55 25.61
CA THR A 11 -2.48 -0.86 26.28
C THR A 11 -3.33 -0.06 25.29
N SER A 12 -4.65 0.00 25.53
CA SER A 12 -5.62 0.66 24.64
C SER A 12 -5.23 2.08 24.16
N PRO A 13 -4.53 2.94 24.93
CA PRO A 13 -4.09 4.25 24.45
C PRO A 13 -3.07 4.18 23.31
N LEU A 14 -2.12 3.24 23.35
CA LEU A 14 -1.10 3.08 22.30
C LEU A 14 -1.74 2.56 21.01
N GLN A 15 -2.65 1.60 21.13
CA GLN A 15 -3.43 1.10 20.00
C GLN A 15 -4.30 2.18 19.36
N ARG A 16 -4.94 3.05 20.17
CA ARG A 16 -5.69 4.21 19.67
C ARG A 16 -4.79 5.19 18.94
N SER A 17 -3.64 5.53 19.51
CA SER A 17 -2.66 6.43 18.88
C SER A 17 -2.15 5.88 17.54
N LEU A 18 -1.88 4.58 17.45
CA LEU A 18 -1.50 3.93 16.20
C LEU A 18 -2.64 3.99 15.16
N CYS A 19 -3.87 3.70 15.59
CA CYS A 19 -5.04 3.76 14.72
C CYS A 19 -5.29 5.19 14.20
N GLU A 20 -5.14 6.21 15.04
CA GLU A 20 -5.29 7.61 14.68
C GLU A 20 -4.21 8.09 13.72
N SER A 21 -2.95 7.71 13.97
CA SER A 21 -1.81 7.97 13.08
C SER A 21 -2.04 7.36 11.70
N GLU A 22 -2.47 6.09 11.66
CA GLU A 22 -2.76 5.40 10.40
C GLU A 22 -3.93 6.04 9.65
N ARG A 23 -5.00 6.42 10.35
CA ARG A 23 -6.13 7.18 9.76
C ARG A 23 -5.67 8.54 9.22
N ALA A 24 -4.75 9.22 9.89
CA ALA A 24 -4.18 10.48 9.40
C ALA A 24 -3.36 10.25 8.12
N ARG A 25 -2.51 9.21 8.09
CA ARG A 25 -1.73 8.83 6.92
C ARG A 25 -2.62 8.51 5.71
N VAL A 26 -3.68 7.73 5.90
CA VAL A 26 -4.64 7.39 4.82
C VAL A 26 -5.39 8.63 4.31
N ARG A 27 -5.81 9.54 5.20
CA ARG A 27 -6.46 10.80 4.79
C ARG A 27 -5.50 11.71 4.01
N ALA A 28 -4.24 11.82 4.43
CA ALA A 28 -3.22 12.59 3.73
C ALA A 28 -2.91 11.97 2.34
N ALA A 29 -2.79 10.65 2.26
CA ALA A 29 -2.61 9.95 0.99
C ALA A 29 -3.80 10.19 0.03
N ARG A 30 -5.05 10.22 0.53
CA ARG A 30 -6.24 10.54 -0.28
C ARG A 30 -6.26 11.98 -0.81
N LYS A 31 -5.54 12.92 -0.18
CA LYS A 31 -5.41 14.31 -0.68
C LYS A 31 -4.61 14.38 -1.98
N HIS A 32 -3.68 13.45 -2.16
CA HIS A 32 -2.89 13.32 -3.37
C HIS A 32 -3.52 12.20 -4.21
N GLY A 33 -4.33 12.58 -5.20
CA GLY A 33 -4.94 11.62 -6.11
C GLY A 33 -3.88 10.69 -6.70
N LEU A 34 -4.17 9.40 -6.76
CA LEU A 34 -3.30 8.43 -7.42
C LEU A 34 -3.10 8.90 -8.86
N VAL A 35 -1.89 9.33 -9.19
CA VAL A 35 -1.52 9.72 -10.56
C VAL A 35 -1.71 8.52 -11.51
N TRP A 36 -1.66 7.29 -10.95
CA TRP A 36 -1.83 6.03 -11.65
C TRP A 36 -2.89 5.20 -10.93
N ALA A 37 -4.03 4.98 -11.59
CA ALA A 37 -5.01 4.00 -11.11
C ALA A 37 -4.43 2.58 -11.25
N PRO A 38 -4.65 1.68 -10.27
CA PRO A 38 -4.26 0.28 -10.42
C PRO A 38 -4.93 -0.34 -11.66
N ARG A 39 -4.13 -0.96 -12.53
CA ARG A 39 -4.65 -1.67 -13.70
C ARG A 39 -5.22 -3.02 -13.27
N GLN A 40 -6.38 -3.40 -13.82
CA GLN A 40 -6.99 -4.71 -13.55
C GLN A 40 -6.37 -5.83 -14.40
N SER A 41 -5.78 -5.48 -15.55
CA SER A 41 -5.13 -6.41 -16.46
C SER A 41 -3.86 -5.77 -17.05
N PRO A 42 -2.88 -6.58 -17.48
CA PRO A 42 -1.76 -6.07 -18.27
C PRO A 42 -2.25 -5.53 -19.63
N PRO A 43 -1.49 -4.63 -20.28
CA PRO A 43 -1.71 -4.24 -21.67
C PRO A 43 -1.76 -5.45 -22.61
N GLU A 44 -2.48 -5.38 -23.73
CA GLU A 44 -2.62 -6.53 -24.65
C GLU A 44 -1.28 -7.03 -25.17
N ASP A 45 -0.35 -6.12 -25.43
CA ASP A 45 0.97 -6.35 -26.01
C ASP A 45 2.06 -6.67 -24.98
N TRP A 46 1.73 -6.82 -23.69
CA TRP A 46 2.72 -7.04 -22.63
C TRP A 46 3.60 -8.28 -22.84
N HIS A 47 3.10 -9.25 -23.62
CA HIS A 47 3.72 -10.52 -23.92
C HIS A 47 4.57 -10.50 -25.20
N LEU A 48 4.56 -9.38 -25.94
CA LEU A 48 5.34 -9.25 -27.15
C LEU A 48 6.83 -9.06 -26.83
N PRO A 49 7.74 -9.67 -27.60
CA PRO A 49 9.17 -9.40 -27.45
C PRO A 49 9.47 -7.94 -27.76
N LEU A 50 10.48 -7.38 -27.08
CA LEU A 50 10.98 -6.04 -27.42
C LEU A 50 11.44 -6.04 -28.89
N PRO A 51 11.18 -4.97 -29.65
CA PRO A 51 11.74 -4.83 -30.99
C PRO A 51 13.25 -4.97 -30.91
N GLU A 52 13.85 -5.81 -31.77
CA GLU A 52 15.29 -5.80 -31.93
C GLU A 52 15.68 -4.42 -32.48
N ASP A 53 16.49 -3.68 -31.72
CA ASP A 53 17.19 -2.51 -32.24
C ASP A 53 18.08 -3.01 -33.39
N LYS A 54 17.66 -2.71 -34.63
CA LYS A 54 18.50 -2.89 -35.80
C LYS A 54 19.43 -1.68 -35.87
N ASP A 55 20.58 -1.79 -35.22
CA ASP A 55 21.74 -0.94 -35.50
C ASP A 55 22.21 -1.11 -36.96
#